data_AF-A0A2N2V723-F1
#
_entry.id   AF-A0A2N2V723-F1
#
_cell.length_a   1.000
_cell.length_b   1.000
_cell.length_c   1.000
_cell.angle_alpha   90.00
_cell.angle_beta   90.00
_cell.angle_gamma   90.00
#
_symmetry.space_group_name_H-M   'P 1'
#
loop_
_entity.id
_entity.type
_entity.pdbx_description
1 polymer ?
#
loop_
_entity_poly.entity_id
_entity_poly.type
_entity_poly.pdbx_seq_one_letter_code
_entity_poly.pdbx_strand_id
1 'polypeptide(L)'
;MIALQARVYPDIPPWSPHKLQEQLAIFPQGQIVAENEDGLVACASSLVVLWDDWSESHNWKEITGAGTFANHNPQGRTLYGAEIFVDPTLHGEGIGHLLYEGRRALCRAMNLKRIIACGRLPGYHHYADQFSPEFYAQKVVWGDLTDPVLSFQIKEGFSYCRIMEGYIPEDSESLGNAALIVWLNPDYNPKFPTIIPEKIVL
;
A
#
# COMPACT_ATOMS: atom_id res chain seq x y z
N MET A 1 7.96 8.99 11.52
CA MET A 1 7.93 8.07 10.35
C MET A 1 9.23 7.28 10.21
N ILE A 2 10.39 7.90 9.90
CA ILE A 2 11.68 7.18 9.70
C ILE A 2 12.03 6.27 10.89
N ALA A 3 11.97 6.80 12.11
CA ALA A 3 12.28 6.02 13.32
C ALA A 3 11.33 4.82 13.49
N LEU A 4 10.03 4.99 13.21
CA LEU A 4 9.06 3.89 13.26
C LEU A 4 9.36 2.84 12.18
N GLN A 5 9.66 3.25 10.95
CA GLN A 5 10.00 2.34 9.86
C GLN A 5 11.23 1.47 10.21
N ALA A 6 12.27 2.08 10.80
CA ALA A 6 13.46 1.36 11.25
C ALA A 6 13.15 0.32 12.34
N ARG A 7 12.14 0.56 13.19
CA ARG A 7 11.69 -0.43 14.18
C ARG A 7 10.89 -1.57 13.55
N VAL A 8 10.06 -1.26 12.55
CA VAL A 8 9.19 -2.25 11.90
C VAL A 8 9.99 -3.16 10.95
N TYR A 9 10.94 -2.60 10.21
CA TYR A 9 11.77 -3.32 9.25
C TYR A 9 13.26 -3.19 9.61
N PRO A 10 13.76 -3.92 10.63
CA PRO A 10 15.14 -3.78 11.09
C PRO A 10 16.19 -4.15 10.04
N ASP A 11 15.83 -5.04 9.11
CA ASP A 11 16.73 -5.55 8.07
C ASP A 11 16.67 -4.76 6.76
N ILE A 12 15.77 -3.76 6.67
CA ILE A 12 15.60 -2.91 5.48
C ILE A 12 16.02 -1.48 5.84
N PRO A 13 16.94 -0.86 5.08
CA PRO A 13 17.29 0.54 5.31
C PRO A 13 16.04 1.43 5.30
N PRO A 14 15.78 2.21 6.36
CA PRO A 14 14.63 3.11 6.39
C PRO A 14 14.82 4.24 5.39
N TRP A 15 13.76 4.99 5.14
CA TRP A 15 13.82 6.17 4.29
C TRP A 15 14.85 7.17 4.80
N SER A 16 15.56 7.81 3.86
CA SER A 16 16.37 8.97 4.19
C SER A 16 15.48 10.16 4.54
N PRO A 17 15.95 11.11 5.37
CA PRO A 17 15.24 12.36 5.62
C PRO A 17 14.84 13.09 4.34
N HIS A 18 15.70 13.05 3.32
CA HIS A 18 15.44 13.64 2.01
C HIS A 18 14.24 13.00 1.31
N LYS A 19 14.17 11.67 1.23
CA LYS A 19 13.03 10.97 0.61
C LYS A 19 11.72 11.29 1.32
N LEU A 20 11.71 11.26 2.65
CA LEU A 20 10.51 11.61 3.40
C LEU A 20 10.08 13.06 3.15
N GLN A 21 11.04 14.00 3.07
CA GLN A 21 10.75 15.39 2.76
C GLN A 21 10.14 15.56 1.36
N GLU A 22 10.63 14.82 0.36
CA GLU A 22 10.04 14.83 -0.98
C GLU A 22 8.62 14.27 -1.00
N GLN A 23 8.37 13.14 -0.34
CA GLN A 23 7.03 12.56 -0.22
C GLN A 23 6.04 13.58 0.40
N LEU A 24 6.44 14.24 1.48
CA LEU A 24 5.64 15.24 2.18
C LEU A 24 5.43 16.52 1.36
N ALA A 25 6.42 16.92 0.55
CA ALA A 25 6.30 18.09 -0.32
C ALA A 25 5.38 17.83 -1.52
N ILE A 26 5.42 16.60 -2.06
CA ILE A 26 4.67 16.22 -3.26
C ILE A 26 3.20 15.95 -2.93
N PHE A 27 2.93 15.16 -1.90
CA PHE A 27 1.56 14.76 -1.57
C PHE A 27 1.36 14.54 -0.07
N PRO A 28 1.33 15.62 0.73
CA PRO A 28 1.21 15.53 2.19
C PRO A 28 -0.09 14.83 2.61
N GLN A 29 -1.18 15.05 1.88
CA GLN A 29 -2.48 14.41 2.13
C GLN A 29 -2.44 12.88 2.00
N GLY A 30 -1.52 12.36 1.18
CA GLY A 30 -1.30 10.93 1.01
C GLY A 30 -0.48 10.27 2.12
N GLN A 31 0.08 11.06 3.03
CA GLN A 31 0.91 10.58 4.14
C GLN A 31 0.06 10.57 5.41
N ILE A 32 -0.62 9.45 5.65
CA ILE A 32 -1.53 9.29 6.79
C ILE A 32 -0.73 8.70 7.96
N VAL A 33 -0.93 9.23 9.16
CA VAL A 33 -0.29 8.75 10.38
C VAL A 33 -1.34 8.46 11.44
N ALA A 34 -1.04 7.48 12.30
CA ALA A 34 -1.77 7.25 13.53
C ALA A 34 -0.85 7.59 14.71
N GLU A 35 -1.41 8.28 15.70
CA GLU A 35 -0.70 8.74 16.89
C GLU A 35 -1.46 8.30 18.15
N ASN A 36 -0.73 8.00 19.21
CA ASN A 36 -1.25 7.81 20.56
C ASN A 36 -0.48 8.73 21.54
N GLU A 37 -0.66 8.54 22.85
CA GLU A 37 0.00 9.35 23.88
C GLU A 37 1.54 9.31 23.81
N ASP A 38 2.11 8.22 23.28
CA ASP A 38 3.55 8.00 23.13
C ASP A 38 4.10 8.48 21.77
N GLY A 39 3.23 9.00 20.90
CA GLY A 39 3.56 9.55 19.59
C GLY A 39 3.11 8.69 18.42
N LEU A 40 3.88 8.72 17.32
CA LEU A 40 3.49 8.08 16.05
C LEU A 40 3.65 6.57 16.11
N VAL A 41 2.55 5.85 15.93
CA VAL A 41 2.46 4.38 16.04
C VAL A 41 2.23 3.67 14.71
N ALA A 42 1.71 4.36 13.70
CA ALA A 42 1.56 3.78 12.37
C ALA A 42 1.58 4.83 11.26
N CYS A 43 1.87 4.38 10.05
CA CYS A 43 1.84 5.23 8.87
C CYS A 43 1.37 4.47 7.63
N ALA A 44 0.65 5.18 6.75
CA ALA A 44 0.35 4.75 5.41
C ALA A 44 0.75 5.84 4.42
N SER A 45 1.63 5.51 3.47
CA SER A 45 2.03 6.43 2.42
C SER A 45 1.38 6.05 1.10
N SER A 46 0.93 7.08 0.38
CA SER A 46 0.22 6.93 -0.88
C SER A 46 0.66 8.01 -1.87
N LEU A 47 0.45 7.77 -3.15
CA LEU A 47 0.58 8.73 -4.24
C LEU A 47 -0.55 8.54 -5.25
N VAL A 48 -0.87 9.56 -6.04
CA VAL A 48 -1.84 9.42 -7.14
C VAL A 48 -1.08 9.03 -8.39
N VAL A 49 -1.57 8.05 -9.13
CA VAL A 49 -0.97 7.62 -10.39
C VAL A 49 -2.01 7.54 -11.50
N LEU A 50 -1.54 7.69 -12.73
CA LEU A 50 -2.26 7.22 -13.90
C LEU A 50 -1.94 5.74 -14.06
N TRP A 51 -2.95 4.89 -13.85
CA TRP A 51 -2.72 3.43 -13.84
C TRP A 51 -2.44 2.84 -15.22
N ASP A 52 -2.92 3.49 -16.28
CA ASP A 52 -2.76 3.00 -17.64
C ASP A 52 -1.27 2.92 -18.03
N ASP A 53 -0.42 3.77 -17.43
CA ASP A 53 1.04 3.79 -17.61
C ASP A 53 1.74 2.52 -17.11
N TRP A 54 1.11 1.73 -16.23
CA TRP A 54 1.74 0.62 -15.48
C TRP A 54 0.93 -0.67 -15.53
N SER A 55 -0.03 -0.74 -16.45
CA SER A 55 -1.07 -1.77 -16.49
C SER A 55 -0.58 -3.18 -16.86
N GLU A 56 0.65 -3.34 -17.38
CA GLU A 56 1.19 -4.63 -17.82
C GLU A 56 2.21 -5.26 -16.83
N SER A 57 3.09 -4.46 -16.22
CA SER A 57 4.02 -4.87 -15.16
C SER A 57 4.75 -3.63 -14.60
N HIS A 58 5.06 -3.60 -13.31
CA HIS A 58 5.93 -2.61 -12.68
C HIS A 58 6.49 -3.16 -11.36
N ASN A 59 7.62 -2.63 -10.90
CA ASN A 59 8.13 -2.86 -9.55
C ASN A 59 7.92 -1.65 -8.63
N TRP A 60 8.19 -1.83 -7.34
CA TRP A 60 8.02 -0.77 -6.33
C TRP A 60 8.85 0.47 -6.65
N LYS A 61 10.10 0.30 -7.11
CA LYS A 61 10.99 1.43 -7.43
C LYS A 61 10.45 2.23 -8.62
N GLU A 62 9.92 1.56 -9.63
CA GLU A 62 9.33 2.22 -10.80
C GLU A 62 8.10 3.03 -10.39
N ILE A 63 7.08 2.42 -9.77
CA ILE A 63 5.83 3.13 -9.52
C ILE A 63 5.97 4.25 -8.47
N THR A 64 6.90 4.13 -7.52
CA THR A 64 7.10 5.12 -6.46
C THR A 64 8.20 6.15 -6.76
N GLY A 65 8.92 6.05 -7.89
CA GLY A 65 10.13 6.84 -8.10
C GLY A 65 11.22 6.51 -7.07
N ALA A 66 11.41 5.23 -6.75
CA ALA A 66 12.32 4.73 -5.73
C ALA A 66 12.07 5.32 -4.32
N GLY A 67 10.80 5.57 -4.01
CA GLY A 67 10.33 6.12 -2.74
C GLY A 67 10.41 7.64 -2.62
N THR A 68 10.70 8.38 -3.69
CA THR A 68 10.62 9.86 -3.68
C THR A 68 9.21 10.37 -4.01
N PHE A 69 8.38 9.53 -4.63
CA PHE A 69 7.07 9.84 -5.22
C PHE A 69 7.12 10.80 -6.41
N ALA A 70 8.25 10.85 -7.13
CA ALA A 70 8.39 11.63 -8.36
C ALA A 70 7.33 11.30 -9.45
N ASN A 71 6.74 10.10 -9.40
CA ASN A 71 5.68 9.67 -10.33
C ASN A 71 4.26 10.04 -9.86
N HIS A 72 4.13 10.82 -8.79
CA HIS A 72 2.84 11.37 -8.38
C HIS A 72 2.26 12.21 -9.52
N ASN A 73 1.05 11.86 -9.93
CA ASN A 73 0.32 12.56 -10.97
C ASN A 73 -1.06 12.98 -10.44
N PRO A 74 -1.29 14.28 -10.16
CA PRO A 74 -2.55 14.78 -9.62
C PRO A 74 -3.73 14.62 -10.60
N GLN A 75 -3.46 14.39 -11.89
CA GLN A 75 -4.47 14.10 -12.92
C GLN A 75 -4.84 12.61 -12.99
N GLY A 76 -4.15 11.77 -12.22
CA GLY A 76 -4.44 10.35 -12.10
C GLY A 76 -5.82 10.07 -11.48
N ARG A 77 -6.20 8.79 -11.53
CA ARG A 77 -7.50 8.30 -11.04
C ARG A 77 -7.38 7.17 -10.02
N THR A 78 -6.16 6.84 -9.64
CA THR A 78 -5.86 5.74 -8.72
C THR A 78 -5.04 6.30 -7.56
N LEU A 79 -5.50 6.05 -6.33
CA LEU A 79 -4.66 6.19 -5.15
C LEU A 79 -3.80 4.92 -5.04
N TYR A 80 -2.49 5.05 -5.19
CA TYR A 80 -1.58 3.94 -5.03
C TYR A 80 -1.07 3.86 -3.60
N GLY A 81 -1.34 2.76 -2.90
CA GLY A 81 -0.81 2.48 -1.56
C GLY A 81 0.62 1.97 -1.66
N ALA A 82 1.59 2.86 -1.41
CA ALA A 82 3.02 2.58 -1.59
C ALA A 82 3.67 1.87 -0.40
N GLU A 83 3.23 2.20 0.82
CA GLU A 83 3.82 1.69 2.04
C GLU A 83 2.77 1.70 3.16
N ILE A 84 2.80 0.71 4.05
CA ILE A 84 2.04 0.73 5.29
C ILE A 84 2.79 -0.04 6.36
N PHE A 85 2.96 0.58 7.52
CA PHE A 85 3.57 -0.07 8.67
C PHE A 85 2.93 0.40 9.96
N VAL A 86 2.77 -0.56 10.87
CA VAL A 86 2.21 -0.38 12.22
C VAL A 86 3.26 -0.88 13.21
N ASP A 87 3.44 -0.17 14.32
CA ASP A 87 4.31 -0.60 15.41
C ASP A 87 4.02 -2.06 15.78
N PRO A 88 5.02 -2.97 15.77
CA PRO A 88 4.80 -4.39 16.02
C PRO A 88 4.17 -4.68 17.38
N THR A 89 4.37 -3.80 18.36
CA THR A 89 3.83 -3.97 19.72
C THR A 89 2.32 -3.72 19.80
N LEU A 90 1.73 -3.10 18.77
CA LEU A 90 0.31 -2.71 18.71
C LEU A 90 -0.45 -3.46 17.61
N HIS A 91 0.11 -4.57 17.10
CA HIS A 91 -0.58 -5.43 16.14
C HIS A 91 -1.83 -6.06 16.77
N GLY A 92 -2.91 -6.11 16.00
CA GLY A 92 -4.21 -6.62 16.48
C GLY A 92 -5.12 -5.57 17.12
N GLU A 93 -4.66 -4.34 17.31
CA GLU A 93 -5.47 -3.25 17.90
C GLU A 93 -6.35 -2.50 16.89
N GLY A 94 -6.44 -2.98 15.65
CA GLY A 94 -7.26 -2.34 14.60
C GLY A 94 -6.63 -1.10 13.95
N ILE A 95 -5.39 -0.73 14.29
CA ILE A 95 -4.70 0.44 13.71
C ILE A 95 -4.54 0.30 12.19
N GLY A 96 -4.25 -0.90 11.70
CA GLY A 96 -4.19 -1.17 10.26
C GLY A 96 -5.52 -0.86 9.56
N HIS A 97 -6.64 -1.25 10.16
CA HIS A 97 -7.97 -0.95 9.65
C HIS A 97 -8.21 0.56 9.57
N LEU A 98 -7.83 1.32 10.61
CA LEU A 98 -7.94 2.79 10.61
C LEU A 98 -7.14 3.44 9.48
N LEU A 99 -5.93 2.96 9.19
CA LEU A 99 -5.12 3.46 8.07
C LEU A 99 -5.76 3.16 6.71
N TYR A 100 -6.36 1.98 6.55
CA TYR A 100 -7.08 1.62 5.33
C TYR A 100 -8.37 2.44 5.17
N GLU A 101 -9.12 2.71 6.25
CA GLU A 101 -10.24 3.66 6.23
C GLU A 101 -9.76 5.06 5.84
N GLY A 102 -8.64 5.51 6.39
CA GLY A 102 -8.08 6.82 6.02
C GLY A 102 -7.75 6.92 4.53
N ARG A 103 -7.20 5.85 3.92
CA ARG A 103 -7.00 5.79 2.47
C ARG A 103 -8.33 5.81 1.70
N ARG A 104 -9.36 5.13 2.19
CA ARG A 104 -10.71 5.14 1.57
C ARG A 104 -11.34 6.53 1.67
N ALA A 105 -11.22 7.21 2.81
CA ALA A 105 -11.68 8.59 3.00
C ALA A 105 -10.96 9.54 2.04
N LEU A 106 -9.63 9.46 1.94
CA LEU A 106 -8.84 10.22 0.96
C LEU A 106 -9.27 9.92 -0.48
N CYS A 107 -9.41 8.65 -0.86
CA CYS A 107 -9.83 8.24 -2.19
C CYS A 107 -11.21 8.82 -2.57
N ARG A 108 -12.17 8.77 -1.64
CA ARG A 108 -13.52 9.35 -1.81
C ARG A 108 -13.47 10.87 -1.90
N ALA A 109 -12.80 11.53 -0.96
CA ALA A 109 -12.67 12.99 -0.92
C ALA A 109 -12.06 13.57 -2.20
N MET A 110 -11.16 12.81 -2.83
CA MET A 110 -10.53 13.20 -4.08
C MET A 110 -11.32 12.79 -5.33
N ASN A 111 -12.46 12.10 -5.19
CA ASN A 111 -13.19 11.47 -6.28
C ASN A 111 -12.30 10.58 -7.17
N LEU A 112 -11.38 9.82 -6.55
CA LEU A 112 -10.57 8.84 -7.26
C LEU A 112 -11.40 7.58 -7.55
N LYS A 113 -11.07 6.87 -8.63
CA LYS A 113 -11.82 5.68 -9.07
C LYS A 113 -11.61 4.47 -8.17
N ARG A 114 -10.42 4.37 -7.58
CA ARG A 114 -9.95 3.17 -6.86
C ARG A 114 -8.70 3.44 -6.04
N ILE A 115 -8.46 2.51 -5.12
CA ILE A 115 -7.16 2.31 -4.48
C ILE A 115 -6.54 1.06 -5.09
N ILE A 116 -5.26 1.12 -5.42
CA ILE A 116 -4.47 -0.05 -5.80
C ILE A 116 -3.27 -0.15 -4.87
N ALA A 117 -2.88 -1.37 -4.52
CA ALA A 117 -1.63 -1.65 -3.83
C ALA A 117 -1.06 -2.98 -4.30
N CYS A 118 0.22 -3.19 -4.06
CA CYS A 118 0.89 -4.47 -4.23
C CYS A 118 1.33 -4.97 -2.84
N GLY A 119 0.55 -5.89 -2.26
CA GLY A 119 0.81 -6.44 -0.93
C GLY A 119 1.91 -7.51 -0.96
N ARG A 120 2.83 -7.47 0.01
CA ARG A 120 3.79 -8.54 0.25
C ARG A 120 3.08 -9.87 0.53
N LEU A 121 3.78 -10.98 0.34
CA LEU A 121 3.32 -12.34 0.62
C LEU A 121 4.29 -13.03 1.59
N PRO A 122 4.44 -12.54 2.83
CA PRO A 122 5.49 -13.00 3.73
C PRO A 122 5.40 -14.49 4.09
N GLY A 123 4.23 -15.13 3.94
CA GLY A 123 4.10 -16.58 4.14
C GLY A 123 4.57 -17.43 2.96
N TYR A 124 4.82 -16.84 1.78
CA TYR A 124 5.00 -17.60 0.54
C TYR A 124 6.25 -18.47 0.53
N HIS A 125 7.37 -18.00 1.09
CA HIS A 125 8.62 -18.77 1.13
C HIS A 125 8.48 -20.16 1.78
N HIS A 126 7.52 -20.38 2.68
CA HIS A 126 7.24 -21.70 3.26
C HIS A 126 6.58 -22.69 2.29
N TYR A 127 5.97 -22.20 1.20
CA TYR A 127 5.21 -22.98 0.22
C TYR A 127 5.82 -22.95 -1.18
N ALA A 128 6.91 -22.22 -1.39
CA ALA A 128 7.50 -22.00 -2.70
C ALA A 128 7.98 -23.28 -3.41
N ASP A 129 8.32 -24.34 -2.65
CA ASP A 129 8.67 -25.65 -3.20
C ASP A 129 7.45 -26.46 -3.69
N GLN A 130 6.24 -26.03 -3.32
CA GLN A 130 4.99 -26.76 -3.56
C GLN A 130 4.06 -26.03 -4.53
N PHE A 131 4.01 -24.70 -4.45
CA PHE A 131 3.07 -23.87 -5.18
C PHE A 131 3.80 -22.75 -5.94
N SER A 132 3.27 -22.39 -7.11
CA SER A 132 3.60 -21.12 -7.75
C SER A 132 3.08 -19.95 -6.88
N PRO A 133 3.61 -18.72 -7.01
CA PRO A 133 3.14 -17.59 -6.19
C PRO A 133 1.66 -17.29 -6.46
N GLU A 134 1.22 -17.46 -7.72
CA GLU A 134 -0.17 -17.30 -8.14
C GLU A 134 -1.08 -18.33 -7.47
N PHE A 135 -0.67 -19.61 -7.44
CA PHE A 135 -1.49 -20.65 -6.82
C PHE A 135 -1.52 -20.50 -5.28
N TYR A 136 -0.41 -20.09 -4.65
CA TYR A 136 -0.40 -19.72 -3.24
C TYR A 136 -1.39 -18.58 -2.93
N ALA A 137 -1.37 -17.50 -3.71
CA ALA A 137 -2.30 -16.38 -3.52
C ALA A 137 -3.76 -16.80 -3.73
N GLN A 138 -4.06 -17.64 -4.72
CA GLN A 138 -5.39 -18.20 -4.91
C GLN A 138 -5.85 -19.03 -3.72
N LYS A 139 -4.97 -19.86 -3.15
CA LYS A 139 -5.26 -20.62 -1.92
C LYS A 139 -5.59 -19.70 -0.74
N VAL A 140 -4.91 -18.56 -0.61
CA VAL A 140 -5.24 -17.54 0.39
C VAL A 140 -6.61 -16.90 0.10
N VAL A 141 -6.90 -16.55 -1.15
CA VAL A 141 -8.18 -15.97 -1.58
C VAL A 141 -9.35 -16.93 -1.33
N TRP A 142 -9.16 -18.23 -1.54
CA TRP A 142 -10.16 -19.26 -1.27
C TRP A 142 -10.33 -19.58 0.23
N GLY A 143 -9.41 -19.12 1.07
CA GLY A 143 -9.41 -19.39 2.51
C GLY A 143 -8.77 -20.74 2.90
N ASP A 144 -8.12 -21.42 1.95
CA ASP A 144 -7.37 -22.67 2.21
C ASP A 144 -6.07 -22.39 3.00
N LEU A 145 -5.46 -21.22 2.76
CA LEU A 145 -4.27 -20.75 3.45
C LEU A 145 -4.52 -19.38 4.08
N THR A 146 -3.68 -19.02 5.05
CA THR A 146 -3.68 -17.66 5.64
C THR A 146 -2.29 -17.05 5.43
N ASP A 147 -2.23 -16.02 4.59
CA ASP A 147 -1.09 -15.11 4.51
C ASP A 147 -1.33 -13.88 5.41
N PRO A 148 -0.38 -13.47 6.26
CA PRO A 148 -0.57 -12.35 7.20
C PRO A 148 -0.98 -11.03 6.54
N VAL A 149 -0.52 -10.76 5.30
CA VAL A 149 -0.76 -9.51 4.60
C VAL A 149 -1.95 -9.65 3.67
N LEU A 150 -1.92 -10.61 2.74
CA LEU A 150 -2.98 -10.75 1.74
C LEU A 150 -4.34 -11.08 2.37
N SER A 151 -4.38 -11.93 3.39
CA SER A 151 -5.64 -12.27 4.08
C SER A 151 -6.24 -11.05 4.78
N PHE A 152 -5.40 -10.19 5.37
CA PHE A 152 -5.85 -8.94 5.99
C PHE A 152 -6.41 -7.98 4.94
N GLN A 153 -5.72 -7.82 3.82
CA GLN A 153 -6.15 -6.93 2.73
C GLN A 153 -7.49 -7.35 2.11
N ILE A 154 -7.73 -8.66 1.96
CA ILE A 154 -9.02 -9.20 1.50
C ILE A 154 -10.12 -8.88 2.53
N LYS A 155 -9.85 -9.04 3.83
CA LYS A 155 -10.79 -8.67 4.91
C LYS A 155 -11.12 -7.17 4.91
N GLU A 156 -10.16 -6.32 4.53
CA GLU A 156 -10.36 -4.88 4.32
C GLU A 156 -11.17 -4.54 3.04
N GLY A 157 -11.70 -5.54 2.33
CA GLY A 157 -12.57 -5.38 1.17
C GLY A 157 -11.83 -5.16 -0.14
N PHE A 158 -10.53 -5.43 -0.21
CA PHE A 158 -9.80 -5.43 -1.47
C PHE A 158 -10.02 -6.73 -2.23
N SER A 159 -10.16 -6.61 -3.54
CA SER A 159 -10.17 -7.75 -4.46
C SER A 159 -8.75 -8.05 -4.93
N TYR A 160 -8.38 -9.32 -4.90
CA TYR A 160 -7.16 -9.81 -5.55
C TYR A 160 -7.29 -9.73 -7.08
N CYS A 161 -6.23 -9.28 -7.75
CA CYS A 161 -6.16 -9.19 -9.21
C CYS A 161 -5.24 -10.24 -9.81
N ARG A 162 -3.97 -10.27 -9.39
CA ARG A 162 -2.90 -11.14 -9.92
C ARG A 162 -1.63 -11.03 -9.07
N ILE A 163 -0.65 -11.90 -9.32
CA ILE A 163 0.74 -11.68 -8.88
C ILE A 163 1.48 -10.68 -9.77
N MET A 164 2.26 -9.83 -9.10
CA MET A 164 3.33 -9.01 -9.66
C MET A 164 4.67 -9.67 -9.31
N GLU A 165 5.29 -10.30 -10.29
CA GLU A 165 6.59 -10.96 -10.13
C GLU A 165 7.72 -9.93 -10.07
N GLY A 166 8.69 -10.12 -9.18
CA GLY A 166 9.82 -9.20 -9.04
C GLY A 166 9.44 -7.78 -8.62
N TYR A 167 8.29 -7.62 -7.95
CA TYR A 167 7.80 -6.32 -7.48
C TYR A 167 8.73 -5.69 -6.42
N ILE A 168 9.27 -6.48 -5.49
CA ILE A 168 10.31 -6.06 -4.53
C ILE A 168 11.39 -7.15 -4.50
N PRO A 169 12.36 -7.17 -5.43
CA PRO A 169 13.33 -8.26 -5.58
C PRO A 169 14.10 -8.61 -4.29
N GLU A 170 14.26 -7.65 -3.39
CA GLU A 170 14.96 -7.81 -2.12
C GLU A 170 14.11 -8.51 -1.01
N ASP A 171 12.81 -8.67 -1.20
CA ASP A 171 11.91 -9.31 -0.23
C ASP A 171 12.01 -10.84 -0.30
N SER A 172 12.86 -11.41 0.55
CA SER A 172 13.12 -12.85 0.61
C SER A 172 11.91 -13.67 1.05
N GLU A 173 11.05 -13.15 1.92
CA GLU A 173 9.87 -13.88 2.42
C GLU A 173 8.81 -14.07 1.33
N SER A 174 8.67 -13.07 0.45
CA SER A 174 7.77 -13.11 -0.70
C SER A 174 8.44 -13.63 -1.98
N LEU A 175 9.74 -13.96 -1.94
CA LEU A 175 10.59 -14.26 -3.10
C LEU A 175 10.46 -13.19 -4.21
N GLY A 176 10.38 -11.93 -3.77
CA GLY A 176 10.18 -10.74 -4.58
C GLY A 176 8.81 -10.56 -5.24
N ASN A 177 7.85 -11.44 -4.98
CA ASN A 177 6.49 -11.35 -5.53
C ASN A 177 5.58 -10.49 -4.65
N ALA A 178 4.55 -9.92 -5.25
CA ALA A 178 3.49 -9.23 -4.51
C ALA A 178 2.12 -9.50 -5.12
N ALA A 179 1.08 -9.46 -4.30
CA ALA A 179 -0.30 -9.54 -4.75
C ALA A 179 -0.80 -8.14 -5.13
N LEU A 180 -1.12 -7.94 -6.41
CA LEU A 180 -1.85 -6.76 -6.86
C LEU A 180 -3.29 -6.84 -6.36
N ILE A 181 -3.71 -5.84 -5.60
CA ILE A 181 -5.05 -5.75 -5.02
C ILE A 181 -5.70 -4.42 -5.37
N VAL A 182 -7.03 -4.44 -5.47
CA VAL A 182 -7.82 -3.24 -5.79
C VAL A 182 -9.01 -3.09 -4.86
N TRP A 183 -9.23 -1.86 -4.41
CA TRP A 183 -10.50 -1.45 -3.82
C TRP A 183 -11.14 -0.44 -4.76
N LEU A 184 -12.35 -0.74 -5.23
CA LEU A 184 -13.11 0.15 -6.10
C LEU A 184 -13.86 1.16 -5.24
N ASN A 185 -13.75 2.45 -5.59
CA ASN A 185 -14.49 3.48 -4.90
C ASN A 185 -15.97 3.44 -5.35
N PRO A 186 -16.91 3.07 -4.48
CA PRO A 186 -18.34 3.02 -4.84
C PRO A 186 -18.92 4.42 -5.11
N ASP A 187 -18.29 5.47 -4.58
CA ASP A 187 -18.75 6.85 -4.68
C ASP A 187 -18.16 7.58 -5.89
N TYR A 188 -17.31 6.91 -6.67
CA TYR A 188 -16.67 7.52 -7.84
C TYR A 188 -17.71 7.98 -8.86
N ASN A 189 -17.61 9.25 -9.25
CA ASN A 189 -18.47 9.82 -10.26
C ASN A 189 -17.65 10.40 -11.43
N PRO A 190 -17.78 9.85 -12.64
CA PRO A 190 -16.98 10.30 -13.80
C PRO A 190 -17.34 11.72 -14.28
N LYS A 191 -18.43 12.32 -13.77
CA LYS A 191 -18.82 13.70 -14.08
C LYS A 191 -18.04 14.73 -13.27
N PHE A 192 -17.38 14.34 -12.18
CA PHE A 192 -16.58 15.22 -11.35
C PHE A 192 -15.08 14.97 -11.58
N PRO A 193 -14.24 16.00 -11.57
CA PRO A 193 -12.80 15.83 -11.68
C PRO A 193 -12.20 15.23 -10.40
N THR A 194 -10.97 14.72 -10.50
CA THR A 194 -10.13 14.47 -9.30
C THR A 194 -9.76 15.80 -8.67
N ILE A 195 -9.89 15.93 -7.35
CA ILE A 195 -9.51 17.15 -6.60
C ILE A 195 -8.57 16.74 -5.47
N ILE A 196 -7.45 17.44 -5.26
CA ILE A 196 -6.62 17.26 -4.06
C ILE A 196 -7.09 18.27 -3.01
N PRO A 197 -7.74 17.84 -1.92
CA PRO A 197 -8.19 18.76 -0.88
C PRO A 197 -7.01 19.32 -0.08
N GLU A 198 -7.09 20.59 0.35
CA GLU A 198 -6.07 21.18 1.24
C GLU A 198 -6.07 20.56 2.63
N LYS A 199 -7.24 20.12 3.12
CA LYS A 199 -7.42 19.44 4.40
C LYS A 199 -8.37 18.26 4.23
N ILE A 200 -8.07 17.16 4.90
CA ILE A 200 -8.94 15.99 4.96
C ILE A 200 -9.31 15.78 6.42
N VAL A 201 -10.61 15.68 6.67
CA VAL A 201 -11.13 15.19 7.94
C VAL A 201 -11.20 13.67 7.80
N LEU A 202 -10.30 12.98 8.49
CA LEU A 202 -10.25 11.52 8.59
C LEU A 202 -11.13 11.06 9.75
#